data_AF-A0A2H3B852-F1
#
_entry.id   AF-A0A2H3B852-F1
#
_cell.length_a   1.000
_cell.length_b   1.000
_cell.length_c   1.000
_cell.angle_alpha   90.00
_cell.angle_beta   90.00
_cell.angle_gamma   90.00
#
_symmetry.space_group_name_H-M   'P 1'
#
loop_
_entity.id
_entity.type
_entity.pdbx_description
1 polymer ?
#
loop_
_entity_poly.entity_id
_entity_poly.type
_entity_poly.pdbx_seq_one_letter_code
_entity_poly.pdbx_strand_id
1 'polypeptide(L)'
;PIPPIISFRPADYKFSTRDYQAYVENHTNILNKPHSHAALLQGGIVWRLAKEHFSLDAALHGPSSTVIQSRTGYVFGDKDNAWSLWDDDLVGDEADLICGLHKCYTGYGVQVAYKSWWPLPYTWDAAGVNMGFWSDENERWYQQRLWEILDGKAEPLGAEQWRNKL
;
A
#
# COMPACT_ATOMS: atom_id res chain seq x y z
N PRO A 1 -18.66 -0.86 -6.30
CA PRO A 1 -17.19 -0.63 -6.37
C PRO A 1 -16.49 -1.83 -7.00
N ILE A 2 -15.55 -1.60 -7.93
CA ILE A 2 -14.72 -2.67 -8.48
C ILE A 2 -13.77 -3.12 -7.36
N PRO A 3 -13.69 -4.43 -7.06
CA PRO A 3 -12.77 -4.91 -6.04
C PRO A 3 -11.32 -4.61 -6.46
N PRO A 4 -10.42 -4.33 -5.51
CA PRO A 4 -9.00 -4.20 -5.79
C PRO A 4 -8.50 -5.43 -6.56
N ILE A 5 -7.80 -5.22 -7.68
CA ILE A 5 -7.32 -6.34 -8.50
C ILE A 5 -5.89 -6.65 -8.11
N ILE A 6 -5.65 -7.86 -7.62
CA ILE A 6 -4.30 -8.39 -7.47
C ILE A 6 -3.84 -8.93 -8.82
N SER A 7 -2.76 -8.38 -9.34
CA SER A 7 -2.18 -8.84 -10.60
C SER A 7 -1.38 -10.12 -10.39
N PHE A 8 -1.71 -11.15 -11.16
CA PHE A 8 -0.94 -12.39 -11.26
C PHE A 8 0.03 -12.34 -12.43
N ARG A 9 1.26 -12.84 -12.23
CA ARG A 9 2.29 -12.90 -13.28
C ARG A 9 2.91 -14.30 -13.35
N PRO A 10 3.28 -14.79 -14.55
CA PRO A 10 3.96 -16.07 -14.69
C PRO A 10 5.34 -16.05 -14.04
N ALA A 11 5.93 -17.24 -13.90
CA ALA A 11 7.32 -17.37 -13.49
C ALA A 11 8.25 -16.61 -14.43
N ASP A 12 9.29 -16.01 -13.86
CA ASP A 12 10.32 -15.23 -14.56
C ASP A 12 9.83 -14.03 -15.37
N TYR A 13 8.58 -13.58 -15.15
CA TYR A 13 8.04 -12.38 -15.78
C TYR A 13 8.94 -11.17 -15.54
N LYS A 14 9.25 -10.46 -16.63
CA LYS A 14 10.01 -9.21 -16.62
C LYS A 14 9.07 -8.03 -16.58
N PHE A 15 9.20 -7.22 -15.54
CA PHE A 15 8.32 -6.08 -15.35
C PHE A 15 8.79 -4.92 -16.20
N SER A 16 7.82 -4.21 -16.77
CA SER A 16 8.06 -3.06 -17.62
C SER A 16 7.49 -1.79 -17.00
N THR A 17 7.85 -0.64 -17.56
CA THR A 17 7.22 0.64 -17.22
C THR A 17 5.71 0.63 -17.43
N ARG A 18 5.19 -0.17 -18.39
CA ARG A 18 3.73 -0.34 -18.59
C ARG A 18 3.07 -1.05 -17.40
N ASP A 19 3.76 -2.01 -16.78
CA ASP A 19 3.24 -2.66 -15.58
C ASP A 19 3.18 -1.70 -14.40
N TYR A 20 4.14 -0.77 -14.31
CA TYR A 20 4.08 0.31 -13.33
C TYR A 20 2.91 1.26 -13.59
N GLN A 21 2.66 1.65 -14.84
CA GLN A 21 1.49 2.47 -15.21
C GLN A 21 0.17 1.79 -14.83
N ALA A 22 0.02 0.50 -15.14
CA ALA A 22 -1.15 -0.28 -14.74
C ALA A 22 -1.30 -0.38 -13.21
N TYR A 23 -0.19 -0.47 -12.48
CA TYR A 23 -0.20 -0.36 -11.02
C TYR A 23 -0.71 1.01 -10.56
N VAL A 24 -0.22 2.12 -11.12
CA VAL A 24 -0.65 3.48 -10.75
C VAL A 24 -2.14 3.69 -11.00
N GLU A 25 -2.69 3.13 -12.07
CA GLU A 25 -4.14 3.13 -12.33
C GLU A 25 -4.91 2.37 -11.24
N ASN A 26 -4.46 1.16 -10.87
CA ASN A 26 -5.10 0.37 -9.81
C ASN A 26 -4.99 1.04 -8.44
N HIS A 27 -3.82 1.61 -8.12
CA HIS A 27 -3.58 2.44 -6.93
C HIS A 27 -4.58 3.59 -6.85
N THR A 28 -4.75 4.34 -7.95
CA THR A 28 -5.70 5.46 -8.04
C THR A 28 -7.14 4.98 -7.86
N ASN A 29 -7.51 3.83 -8.43
CA ASN A 29 -8.84 3.25 -8.25
C ASN A 29 -9.12 2.86 -6.78
N ILE A 30 -8.11 2.41 -6.05
CA ILE A 30 -8.23 2.14 -4.61
C ILE A 30 -8.40 3.46 -3.87
N LEU A 31 -7.50 4.43 -4.07
CA LEU A 31 -7.52 5.70 -3.33
C LEU A 31 -8.74 6.58 -3.64
N ASN A 32 -9.41 6.38 -4.76
CA ASN A 32 -10.69 7.05 -5.05
C ASN A 32 -11.88 6.55 -4.21
N LYS A 33 -11.73 5.50 -3.40
CA LYS A 33 -12.83 5.01 -2.57
C LYS A 33 -13.00 5.88 -1.31
N PRO A 34 -14.23 6.02 -0.79
CA PRO A 34 -14.52 6.94 0.32
C PRO A 34 -13.66 6.70 1.58
N HIS A 35 -13.42 5.44 1.93
CA HIS A 35 -12.66 5.07 3.13
C HIS A 35 -11.14 5.15 2.97
N SER A 36 -10.65 5.32 1.74
CA SER A 36 -9.22 5.16 1.45
C SER A 36 -8.36 6.31 1.92
N HIS A 37 -8.96 7.41 2.38
CA HIS A 37 -8.22 8.46 3.08
C HIS A 37 -7.58 7.95 4.39
N ALA A 38 -8.04 6.82 4.94
CA ALA A 38 -7.37 6.09 6.02
C ALA A 38 -5.92 5.70 5.68
N ALA A 39 -5.56 5.61 4.40
CA ALA A 39 -4.16 5.42 3.98
C ALA A 39 -3.22 6.55 4.48
N LEU A 40 -3.75 7.78 4.65
CA LEU A 40 -3.00 8.88 5.27
C LEU A 40 -2.77 8.66 6.78
N LEU A 41 -3.57 7.84 7.44
CA LEU A 41 -3.46 7.61 8.89
C LEU A 41 -2.51 6.46 9.25
N GLN A 42 -2.16 5.62 8.27
CA GLN A 42 -1.27 4.46 8.43
C GLN A 42 0.21 4.83 8.66
N GLY A 43 0.64 6.04 8.29
CA GLY A 43 2.05 6.42 8.32
C GLY A 43 2.91 5.64 7.31
N GLY A 44 4.24 5.75 7.46
CA GLY A 44 5.21 4.99 6.66
C GLY A 44 5.04 5.13 5.14
N ILE A 45 5.29 4.03 4.43
CA ILE A 45 5.24 3.98 2.97
C ILE A 45 3.83 4.17 2.41
N VAL A 46 2.79 3.66 3.09
CA VAL A 46 1.39 3.80 2.67
C VAL A 46 0.96 5.25 2.70
N TRP A 47 1.28 5.97 3.78
CA TRP A 47 1.04 7.41 3.87
C TRP A 47 1.75 8.18 2.76
N ARG A 48 3.00 7.82 2.47
CA ARG A 48 3.78 8.52 1.44
C ARG A 48 3.13 8.39 0.07
N LEU A 49 2.63 7.20 -0.26
CA LEU A 49 1.93 6.94 -1.52
C LEU A 49 0.57 7.62 -1.55
N ALA A 50 -0.18 7.57 -0.44
CA ALA A 50 -1.48 8.23 -0.32
C ALA A 50 -1.40 9.74 -0.52
N LYS A 51 -0.32 10.38 -0.05
CA LYS A 51 -0.06 11.82 -0.22
C LYS A 51 0.09 12.29 -1.66
N GLU A 52 0.34 11.38 -2.60
CA GLU A 52 0.36 11.74 -4.03
C GLU A 52 -1.03 11.97 -4.58
N HIS A 53 -2.04 11.41 -3.91
CA HIS A 53 -3.44 11.45 -4.32
C HIS A 53 -4.27 12.41 -3.48
N PHE A 54 -4.06 12.43 -2.16
CA PHE A 54 -4.85 13.23 -1.25
C PHE A 54 -4.13 14.50 -0.79
N SER A 55 -4.89 15.57 -0.56
CA SER A 55 -4.45 16.68 0.29
C SER A 55 -4.38 16.24 1.75
N LEU A 56 -3.49 16.85 2.54
CA LEU A 56 -3.36 16.52 3.96
C LEU A 56 -4.66 16.75 4.74
N ASP A 57 -5.47 17.73 4.33
CA ASP A 57 -6.78 18.01 4.94
C ASP A 57 -7.74 16.81 4.90
N ALA A 58 -7.53 15.86 3.98
CA ALA A 58 -8.36 14.66 3.91
C ALA A 58 -8.22 13.76 5.15
N ALA A 59 -7.09 13.83 5.86
CA ALA A 59 -6.89 13.12 7.13
C ALA A 59 -7.65 13.76 8.31
N LEU A 60 -8.24 14.96 8.13
CA LEU A 60 -9.05 15.64 9.14
C LEU A 60 -10.55 15.34 8.98
N HIS A 61 -10.94 14.64 7.91
CA HIS A 61 -12.33 14.22 7.75
C HIS A 61 -12.68 13.11 8.74
N GLY A 62 -13.92 13.12 9.20
CA GLY A 62 -14.46 12.00 9.95
C GLY A 62 -14.71 10.79 9.06
N PRO A 63 -15.09 9.65 9.66
CA PRO A 63 -15.33 8.41 8.93
C PRO A 63 -16.32 8.59 7.79
N SER A 64 -16.01 7.94 6.68
CA SER A 64 -16.88 7.87 5.52
C SER A 64 -18.16 7.12 5.84
N SER A 65 -19.19 7.30 5.00
CA SER A 65 -20.43 6.53 5.12
C SER A 65 -20.22 5.02 4.97
N THR A 66 -19.07 4.57 4.44
CA THR A 66 -18.69 3.16 4.29
C THR A 66 -18.65 2.46 5.64
N VAL A 67 -18.13 3.12 6.68
CA VAL A 67 -18.07 2.59 8.04
C VAL A 67 -19.45 2.14 8.51
N ILE A 68 -20.47 2.96 8.27
CA ILE A 68 -21.85 2.68 8.69
C ILE A 68 -22.51 1.64 7.76
N GLN A 69 -22.37 1.81 6.45
CA GLN A 69 -23.06 0.98 5.45
C GLN A 69 -22.52 -0.44 5.40
N SER A 70 -21.20 -0.60 5.50
CA SER A 70 -20.51 -1.88 5.38
C SER A 70 -20.15 -2.49 6.72
N ARG A 71 -20.25 -1.73 7.82
CA ARG A 71 -19.81 -2.15 9.16
C ARG A 71 -18.37 -2.65 9.16
N THR A 72 -17.52 -1.92 8.45
CA THR A 72 -16.09 -2.19 8.28
C THR A 72 -15.31 -0.92 8.57
N GLY A 73 -14.19 -1.04 9.28
CA GLY A 73 -13.34 0.09 9.62
C GLY A 73 -12.48 -0.22 10.84
N TYR A 74 -11.72 0.77 11.27
CA TYR A 74 -10.94 0.70 12.49
C TYR A 74 -11.88 0.88 13.67
N VAL A 75 -11.85 -0.06 14.63
CA VAL A 75 -12.73 -0.03 15.79
C VAL A 75 -11.90 0.11 17.05
N PHE A 76 -12.12 1.20 17.78
CA PHE A 76 -11.52 1.45 19.08
C PHE A 76 -12.61 1.47 20.15
N GLY A 77 -12.48 0.62 21.17
CA GLY A 77 -13.45 0.58 22.26
C GLY A 77 -13.13 -0.51 23.26
N ASP A 78 -13.70 -0.34 24.45
CA ASP A 78 -13.60 -1.29 25.54
C ASP A 78 -14.78 -2.28 25.47
N LYS A 79 -14.48 -3.58 25.55
CA LYS A 79 -15.50 -4.64 25.53
C LYS A 79 -16.47 -4.51 26.71
N ASP A 80 -16.04 -3.89 27.81
CA ASP A 80 -16.79 -3.79 29.05
C ASP A 80 -17.67 -2.52 29.14
N ASN A 81 -17.41 -1.48 28.33
CA ASN A 81 -18.07 -0.17 28.47
C ASN A 81 -19.16 0.16 27.43
N ALA A 82 -19.69 -0.83 26.70
CA ALA A 82 -20.85 -0.68 25.80
C ALA A 82 -20.76 0.40 24.70
N TRP A 83 -19.59 1.01 24.48
CA TRP A 83 -19.34 1.95 23.40
C TRP A 83 -18.17 1.49 22.53
N SER A 84 -18.23 1.87 21.25
CA SER A 84 -17.12 1.72 20.31
C SER A 84 -17.07 2.94 19.41
N LEU A 85 -15.86 3.44 19.16
CA LEU A 85 -15.56 4.46 18.16
C LEU A 85 -15.11 3.76 16.89
N TRP A 86 -15.57 4.28 15.76
CA TRP A 86 -15.32 3.70 14.45
C TRP A 86 -14.71 4.76 13.56
N ASP A 87 -13.65 4.38 12.85
CA ASP A 87 -13.03 5.19 11.81
C ASP A 87 -12.87 4.38 10.52
N ASP A 88 -12.55 5.03 9.41
CA ASP A 88 -12.17 4.32 8.20
C ASP A 88 -10.86 3.54 8.40
N ASP A 89 -10.73 2.42 7.71
CA ASP A 89 -9.50 1.66 7.63
C ASP A 89 -9.33 1.07 6.23
N LEU A 90 -8.10 0.76 5.85
CA LEU A 90 -7.82 -0.01 4.65
C LEU A 90 -8.22 -1.47 4.91
N VAL A 91 -8.99 -2.06 3.99
CA VAL A 91 -9.54 -3.41 4.18
C VAL A 91 -8.86 -4.44 3.29
N GLY A 92 -8.72 -5.66 3.80
CA GLY A 92 -8.13 -6.78 3.05
C GLY A 92 -6.71 -6.48 2.57
N ASP A 93 -6.48 -6.60 1.26
CA ASP A 93 -5.17 -6.39 0.63
C ASP A 93 -4.97 -4.93 0.14
N GLU A 94 -5.81 -3.97 0.54
CA GLU A 94 -5.75 -2.60 0.00
C GLU A 94 -4.42 -1.90 0.27
N ALA A 95 -3.86 -2.01 1.47
CA ALA A 95 -2.55 -1.43 1.80
C ALA A 95 -1.43 -2.06 0.95
N ASP A 96 -1.47 -3.38 0.76
CA ASP A 96 -0.50 -4.09 -0.06
C ASP A 96 -0.62 -3.72 -1.55
N LEU A 97 -1.85 -3.52 -2.02
CA LEU A 97 -2.12 -3.10 -3.39
C LEU A 97 -1.78 -1.63 -3.64
N ILE A 98 -1.91 -0.75 -2.65
CA ILE A 98 -1.37 0.62 -2.68
C ILE A 98 0.16 0.56 -2.84
N CYS A 99 0.83 -0.37 -2.15
CA CYS A 99 2.26 -0.63 -2.34
C CYS A 99 2.60 -1.37 -3.66
N GLY A 100 1.61 -1.74 -4.47
CA GLY A 100 1.79 -2.35 -5.78
C GLY A 100 2.09 -3.84 -5.76
N LEU A 101 1.42 -4.59 -4.88
CA LEU A 101 1.54 -6.05 -4.78
C LEU A 101 1.16 -6.76 -6.10
N HIS A 102 2.04 -7.67 -6.50
CA HIS A 102 1.89 -8.67 -7.55
C HIS A 102 2.11 -10.07 -6.98
N LYS A 103 1.29 -11.04 -7.42
CA LYS A 103 1.49 -12.46 -7.14
C LYS A 103 2.15 -13.12 -8.35
N CYS A 104 3.42 -13.51 -8.21
CA CYS A 104 4.20 -14.12 -9.30
C CYS A 104 4.30 -15.62 -9.07
N TYR A 105 3.91 -16.45 -10.04
CA TYR A 105 4.14 -17.90 -9.93
C TYR A 105 5.64 -18.22 -9.86
N THR A 106 6.02 -19.24 -9.08
CA THR A 106 7.42 -19.66 -8.95
C THR A 106 7.82 -20.75 -9.95
N GLY A 107 6.88 -21.28 -10.71
CA GLY A 107 7.08 -22.45 -11.58
C GLY A 107 6.92 -23.79 -10.84
N TYR A 108 6.75 -23.78 -9.52
CA TYR A 108 6.53 -24.97 -8.70
C TYR A 108 5.05 -25.11 -8.31
N GLY A 109 4.26 -25.69 -9.22
CA GLY A 109 2.83 -25.92 -9.01
C GLY A 109 2.05 -24.61 -8.85
N VAL A 110 1.24 -24.51 -7.78
CA VAL A 110 0.42 -23.31 -7.48
C VAL A 110 1.13 -22.31 -6.56
N GLN A 111 2.41 -22.51 -6.26
CA GLN A 111 3.17 -21.62 -5.39
C GLN A 111 3.36 -20.25 -6.06
N VAL A 112 3.13 -19.19 -5.28
CA VAL A 112 3.35 -17.80 -5.69
C VAL A 112 4.33 -17.10 -4.74
N ALA A 113 5.13 -16.21 -5.30
CA ALA A 113 5.94 -15.24 -4.60
C ALA A 113 5.26 -13.87 -4.64
N TYR A 114 5.28 -13.16 -3.51
CA TYR A 114 4.82 -11.78 -3.42
C TYR A 114 5.93 -10.84 -3.84
N LYS A 115 5.65 -9.96 -4.79
CA LYS A 115 6.54 -8.87 -5.21
C LYS A 115 5.77 -7.56 -5.21
N SER A 116 6.41 -6.45 -4.89
CA SER A 116 5.75 -5.15 -4.83
C SER A 116 6.62 -4.02 -5.36
N TRP A 117 6.01 -2.98 -5.93
CA TRP A 117 6.73 -1.80 -6.44
C TRP A 117 7.36 -0.98 -5.31
N TRP A 118 6.67 -0.92 -4.17
CA TRP A 118 7.10 -0.32 -2.92
C TRP A 118 7.12 -1.39 -1.81
N PRO A 119 7.93 -1.24 -0.76
CA PRO A 119 7.91 -2.18 0.35
C PRO A 119 6.51 -2.26 0.94
N LEU A 120 6.07 -3.47 1.28
CA LEU A 120 4.78 -3.68 1.94
C LEU A 120 4.84 -3.12 3.37
N PRO A 121 3.71 -2.73 3.99
CA PRO A 121 3.69 -2.02 5.27
C PRO A 121 4.50 -2.75 6.35
N TYR A 122 4.25 -4.05 6.51
CA TYR A 122 4.96 -4.90 7.47
C TYR A 122 6.46 -5.09 7.14
N THR A 123 6.86 -4.94 5.87
CA THR A 123 8.28 -5.00 5.48
C THR A 123 8.98 -3.67 5.78
N TRP A 124 8.27 -2.55 5.61
CA TRP A 124 8.73 -1.22 5.99
C TRP A 124 8.86 -1.09 7.51
N ASP A 125 7.87 -1.57 8.26
CA ASP A 125 7.84 -1.47 9.73
C ASP A 125 8.89 -2.36 10.40
N ALA A 126 9.16 -3.53 9.82
CA ALA A 126 10.23 -4.41 10.27
C ALA A 126 11.63 -3.89 9.89
N ALA A 127 11.73 -2.92 8.97
CA ALA A 127 12.99 -2.32 8.60
C ALA A 127 13.37 -1.20 9.59
N GLY A 128 14.66 -0.99 9.80
CA GLY A 128 15.19 0.05 10.70
C GLY A 128 14.94 1.49 10.24
N VAL A 129 14.26 1.68 9.11
CA VAL A 129 13.93 2.98 8.51
C VAL A 129 12.63 3.59 9.06
N ASN A 130 11.78 2.80 9.72
CA ASN A 130 10.58 3.32 10.37
C ASN A 130 10.94 3.94 11.74
N MET A 131 11.24 5.24 11.73
CA MET A 131 11.54 6.03 12.94
C MET A 131 10.28 6.62 13.61
N GLY A 132 9.08 6.22 13.18
CA GLY A 132 7.80 6.80 13.63
C GLY A 132 7.42 8.10 12.91
N PHE A 133 8.23 8.59 11.99
CA PHE A 133 7.91 9.71 11.10
C PHE A 133 8.58 9.53 9.73
N TRP A 134 8.10 10.27 8.73
CA TRP A 134 8.73 10.29 7.41
C TRP A 134 9.89 11.29 7.38
N SER A 135 11.12 10.79 7.41
CA SER A 135 12.34 11.61 7.42
C SER A 135 12.73 12.09 6.02
N ASP A 136 13.63 13.08 5.96
CA ASP A 136 14.24 13.52 4.69
C ASP A 136 15.02 12.39 4.00
N GLU A 137 15.56 11.45 4.76
CA GLU A 137 16.23 10.25 4.22
C GLU A 137 15.23 9.32 3.54
N ASN A 138 14.08 9.10 4.17
CA ASN A 138 12.99 8.31 3.59
C ASN A 138 12.49 8.96 2.29
N GLU A 139 12.36 10.29 2.25
CA GLU A 139 11.96 10.99 1.01
C GLU A 139 13.04 10.88 -0.08
N ARG A 140 14.32 11.05 0.25
CA ARG A 140 15.41 10.88 -0.72
C ARG A 140 15.42 9.48 -1.32
N TRP A 141 15.30 8.46 -0.46
CA TRP A 141 15.22 7.06 -0.89
C TRP A 141 14.00 6.82 -1.80
N TYR A 142 12.83 7.36 -1.43
CA TYR A 142 11.60 7.22 -2.20
C TYR A 142 11.74 7.83 -3.59
N GLN A 143 12.25 9.06 -3.68
CA GLN A 143 12.45 9.77 -4.95
C GLN A 143 13.48 9.07 -5.83
N GLN A 144 14.57 8.58 -5.26
CA GLN A 144 15.55 7.79 -6.00
C GLN A 144 14.92 6.51 -6.56
N ARG A 145 14.16 5.79 -5.74
CA ARG A 145 13.46 4.57 -6.16
C ARG A 145 12.44 4.87 -7.27
N LEU A 146 11.67 5.95 -7.15
CA LEU A 146 10.72 6.40 -8.17
C LEU A 146 11.43 6.65 -9.50
N TRP A 147 12.56 7.36 -9.47
CA TRP A 147 13.36 7.61 -10.65
C TRP A 147 13.87 6.31 -11.30
N GLU A 148 14.36 5.35 -10.52
CA GLU A 148 14.78 4.03 -11.04
C GLU A 148 13.62 3.27 -11.71
N ILE A 149 12.40 3.38 -11.19
CA ILE A 149 11.20 2.78 -11.80
C ILE A 149 10.90 3.44 -13.15
N LEU A 150 10.85 4.77 -13.17
CA LEU A 150 10.48 5.55 -14.36
C LEU A 150 11.51 5.41 -15.47
N ASP A 151 12.80 5.25 -15.13
CA ASP A 151 13.89 5.00 -16.07
C ASP A 151 13.96 3.51 -16.53
N GLY A 152 13.04 2.66 -16.06
CA GLY A 152 12.98 1.23 -16.41
C GLY A 152 14.13 0.40 -15.83
N LYS A 153 14.85 0.94 -14.83
CA LYS A 153 16.01 0.30 -14.19
C LYS A 153 15.64 -0.59 -13.02
N ALA A 154 14.39 -0.60 -12.59
CA ALA A 154 13.99 -1.37 -11.43
C ALA A 154 12.60 -1.97 -11.54
N GLU A 155 12.43 -3.15 -10.94
CA GLU A 155 11.24 -3.99 -10.96
C GLU A 155 10.64 -4.14 -9.55
N PRO A 156 9.43 -4.71 -9.40
CA PRO A 156 8.91 -5.13 -8.10
C PRO A 156 9.84 -6.11 -7.38
N LEU A 157 10.00 -5.91 -6.08
CA LEU A 157 10.91 -6.71 -5.25
C LEU A 157 10.13 -7.60 -4.29
N GLY A 158 10.70 -8.76 -3.96
CA GLY A 158 10.20 -9.62 -2.89
C GLY A 158 10.67 -9.14 -1.50
N ALA A 159 10.09 -9.73 -0.45
CA ALA A 159 10.36 -9.32 0.94
C ALA A 159 11.85 -9.34 1.32
N GLU A 160 12.62 -10.36 0.90
CA GLU A 160 14.05 -10.43 1.17
C GLU A 160 14.86 -9.34 0.46
N GLN A 161 14.50 -9.05 -0.80
CA GLN A 161 15.14 -8.00 -1.58
C GLN A 161 14.84 -6.62 -0.99
N TRP A 162 13.63 -6.41 -0.47
CA TRP A 162 13.30 -5.18 0.26
C TRP A 162 14.12 -5.03 1.53
N ARG A 163 14.24 -6.08 2.36
CA ARG A 163 15.07 -6.04 3.58
C ARG A 163 16.53 -5.66 3.32
N ASN A 164 17.06 -6.01 2.14
CA ASN A 164 18.44 -5.66 1.78
C ASN A 164 18.56 -4.24 1.17
N LYS A 165 17.45 -3.65 0.72
CA LYS A 165 17.40 -2.34 0.04
C LYS A 165 16.95 -1.20 0.96
N LEU A 166 16.25 -1.51 2.05
CA LEU A 166 15.88 -0.61 3.14
C LEU A 166 16.99 -0.60 4.20
#